data_AF-T1IXM1-F1
#
_entry.id   AF-T1IXM1-F1
#
_cell.length_a   1.000
_cell.length_b   1.000
_cell.length_c   1.000
_cell.angle_alpha   90.00
_cell.angle_beta   90.00
_cell.angle_gamma   90.00
#
_symmetry.space_group_name_H-M   'P 1'
#
loop_
_entity.id
_entity.type
_entity.pdbx_description
1 polymer ?
#
loop_
_entity_poly.entity_id
_entity_poly.type
_entity_poly.pdbx_seq_one_letter_code
_entity_poly.pdbx_strand_id
1 'polypeptide(L)'
;MWTAVVFTLVCVSHVAVSQLFRVSEPRWETLKVTWGLRMWEDDYFNELPRTAEAAERKGYKKIPGPCTSQNLGYRYVKPGEYATILVFDENGYIAGLQTAFPMSKVKKFSGADDEESSIPFESIPMFMEDKIGKEKVYTLTAYFVDPGTICWSGRTQDEFEAQGTGTALYLQNGTNPIKDSVAVPIYQKELGRTGWKKGKCFATIGTHYFYNVRSNMDCNNFFPAFTVYNRGKLTGFGWIVIGRYDFSDRFEHPMKDTLNSFMNPLPFCVADSTRDPGITSMHVYMNTKAWNVL
;
A
#
# COMPACT_ATOMS: atom_id res chain seq x y z
N MET A 1 -1.26 -2.99 -33.49
CA MET A 1 -0.14 -3.90 -33.20
C MET A 1 1.07 -3.04 -32.89
N TRP A 2 1.28 -2.69 -31.62
CA TRP A 2 2.46 -1.95 -31.16
C TRP A 2 3.00 -2.69 -29.94
N THR A 3 4.07 -3.44 -30.15
CA THR A 3 4.85 -4.10 -29.10
C THR A 3 5.63 -3.04 -28.34
N ALA A 4 5.19 -2.72 -27.12
CA ALA A 4 5.97 -1.90 -26.20
C ALA A 4 7.14 -2.74 -25.69
N VAL A 5 8.35 -2.41 -26.13
CA VAL A 5 9.60 -2.96 -25.57
C VAL A 5 9.80 -2.32 -24.19
N VAL A 6 9.52 -3.08 -23.14
CA VAL A 6 9.84 -2.68 -21.76
C VAL A 6 11.34 -2.86 -21.55
N PHE A 7 12.11 -1.76 -21.59
CA PHE A 7 13.50 -1.77 -21.15
C PHE A 7 13.54 -1.99 -19.63
N THR A 8 13.89 -3.21 -19.23
CA THR A 8 14.12 -3.56 -17.83
C THR A 8 15.49 -3.02 -17.42
N LEU A 9 15.54 -1.80 -16.89
CA LEU A 9 16.74 -1.27 -16.24
C LEU A 9 16.85 -1.87 -14.84
N VAL A 10 17.78 -2.81 -14.67
CA VAL A 10 18.08 -3.50 -13.40
C VAL A 10 18.91 -2.58 -12.52
N CYS A 11 18.56 -2.46 -11.24
CA CYS A 11 19.32 -1.69 -10.26
C CYS A 11 20.74 -2.28 -10.11
N VAL A 12 21.76 -1.52 -10.50
CA VAL A 12 23.17 -1.91 -10.32
C VAL A 12 23.51 -1.80 -8.84
N SER A 13 24.04 -2.87 -8.26
CA SER A 13 24.55 -2.85 -6.88
C SER A 13 25.88 -2.08 -6.84
N HIS A 14 25.81 -0.78 -6.59
CA HIS A 14 27.01 0.04 -6.40
C HIS A 14 27.60 -0.17 -5.00
N VAL A 15 28.35 -1.26 -4.83
CA VAL A 15 29.37 -1.35 -3.78
C VAL A 15 30.67 -0.81 -4.39
N ALA A 16 30.88 0.51 -4.34
CA ALA A 16 32.18 1.22 -4.41
C ALA A 16 32.11 2.64 -5.04
N VAL A 17 31.17 3.51 -4.64
CA VAL A 17 31.32 4.98 -4.84
C VAL A 17 30.64 5.71 -3.67
N SER A 18 31.10 5.52 -2.43
CA SER A 18 30.43 6.07 -1.23
C SER A 18 31.13 7.24 -0.54
N GLN A 19 32.08 7.94 -1.17
CA GLN A 19 32.83 9.02 -0.49
C GLN A 19 32.72 10.44 -1.08
N LEU A 20 31.97 10.67 -2.17
CA LEU A 20 31.91 12.02 -2.77
C LEU A 20 30.51 12.66 -2.82
N PHE A 21 29.45 11.92 -2.50
CA PHE A 21 28.14 12.49 -2.24
C PHE A 21 27.65 11.96 -0.90
N ARG A 22 27.39 12.86 0.07
CA ARG A 22 26.57 12.52 1.24
C ARG A 22 25.15 12.26 0.74
N VAL A 23 24.92 11.08 0.19
CA VAL A 23 23.61 10.62 -0.21
C VAL A 23 22.82 10.45 1.08
N SER A 24 21.92 11.39 1.35
CA SER A 24 21.10 11.35 2.55
C SER A 24 20.21 10.10 2.54
N GLU A 25 20.07 9.50 3.72
CA GLU A 25 19.15 8.40 3.93
C GLU A 25 17.71 8.83 3.57
N PRO A 26 16.91 7.98 2.88
CA PRO A 26 15.53 8.31 2.60
C PRO A 26 14.74 8.66 3.86
N ARG A 27 13.93 9.72 3.77
CA ARG A 27 13.02 10.16 4.84
C ARG A 27 11.58 10.10 4.37
N TRP A 28 10.67 9.82 5.30
CA TRP A 28 9.24 9.76 5.04
C TRP A 28 8.62 11.16 5.07
N GLU A 29 8.97 12.02 4.12
CA GLU A 29 8.56 13.43 4.11
C GLU A 29 7.30 13.68 3.28
N THR A 30 6.79 12.69 2.56
CA THR A 30 5.62 12.82 1.69
C THR A 30 4.65 11.66 1.89
N LEU A 31 3.48 11.77 1.28
CA LEU A 31 2.57 10.65 1.09
C LEU A 31 1.97 10.78 -0.30
N LYS A 32 2.34 9.88 -1.20
CA LYS A 32 1.94 9.90 -2.61
C LYS A 32 1.40 8.55 -3.04
N VAL A 33 0.48 8.54 -3.98
CA VAL A 33 -0.12 7.33 -4.55
C VAL A 33 -0.15 7.40 -6.07
N THR A 34 -0.53 6.28 -6.70
CA THR A 34 -0.62 6.11 -8.15
C THR A 34 0.76 6.09 -8.81
N TRP A 35 1.20 4.93 -9.30
CA TRP A 35 2.44 4.85 -10.09
C TRP A 35 2.19 5.17 -11.57
N GLY A 36 3.17 5.79 -12.21
CA GLY A 36 3.22 5.90 -13.67
C GLY A 36 4.64 6.09 -14.20
N LEU A 37 4.83 5.71 -15.46
CA LEU A 37 6.11 5.88 -16.16
C LEU A 37 6.37 7.33 -16.57
N ARG A 38 5.31 8.14 -16.72
CA ARG A 38 5.41 9.55 -17.10
C ARG A 38 5.38 10.43 -15.86
N MET A 39 6.50 10.47 -15.17
CA MET A 39 6.66 11.09 -13.83
C MET A 39 6.36 12.60 -13.76
N TRP A 40 6.09 13.26 -14.90
CA TRP A 40 5.77 14.69 -15.02
C TRP A 40 4.28 14.95 -15.28
N GLU A 41 3.46 13.92 -15.45
CA GLU A 41 2.01 14.08 -15.58
C GLU A 41 1.37 14.17 -14.17
N ASP A 42 0.45 15.12 -14.00
CA ASP A 42 -0.19 15.43 -12.71
C ASP A 42 -1.00 14.26 -12.13
N ASP A 43 -1.33 13.27 -12.96
CA ASP A 43 -2.10 12.08 -12.61
C ASP A 43 -1.30 11.02 -11.85
N TYR A 44 0.04 11.10 -11.86
CA TYR A 44 0.91 10.16 -11.15
C TYR A 44 1.54 10.78 -9.91
N PHE A 45 1.84 9.94 -8.92
CA PHE A 45 2.45 10.35 -7.66
C PHE A 45 1.65 11.46 -6.96
N ASN A 46 0.31 11.38 -7.01
CA ASN A 46 -0.55 12.39 -6.43
C ASN A 46 -0.32 12.50 -4.93
N GLU A 47 -0.13 13.72 -4.43
CA GLU A 47 0.13 13.96 -3.02
C GLU A 47 -1.15 13.99 -2.19
N LEU A 48 -1.19 13.12 -1.18
CA LEU A 48 -2.25 13.04 -0.20
C LEU A 48 -1.99 14.01 0.97
N PRO A 49 -3.03 14.64 1.54
CA PRO A 49 -2.87 15.51 2.69
C PRO A 49 -2.43 14.71 3.93
N ARG A 50 -1.53 15.31 4.71
CA ARG A 50 -0.93 14.69 5.91
C ARG A 50 -1.47 15.25 7.24
N THR A 51 -2.39 16.21 7.17
CA THR A 51 -3.16 16.70 8.32
C THR A 51 -4.65 16.68 8.00
N ALA A 52 -5.49 16.48 9.03
CA ALA A 52 -6.94 16.46 8.90
C ALA A 52 -7.46 17.78 8.31
N GLU A 53 -6.93 18.90 8.79
CA GLU A 53 -7.27 20.25 8.31
C GLU A 53 -6.94 20.42 6.81
N ALA A 54 -5.77 19.95 6.35
CA ALA A 54 -5.43 19.97 4.93
C ALA A 54 -6.32 19.04 4.10
N ALA A 55 -6.76 17.91 4.67
CA ALA A 55 -7.69 17.00 4.02
C ALA A 55 -9.07 17.64 3.83
N GLU A 56 -9.60 18.30 4.87
CA GLU A 56 -10.88 19.02 4.80
C GLU A 56 -10.85 20.13 3.75
N ARG A 57 -9.76 20.93 3.70
CA ARG A 57 -9.55 21.93 2.64
C ARG A 57 -9.51 21.32 1.24
N LYS A 58 -8.99 20.10 1.10
CA LYS A 58 -8.97 19.34 -0.15
C LYS A 58 -10.27 18.57 -0.43
N GLY A 59 -11.32 18.78 0.36
CA GLY A 59 -12.65 18.22 0.13
C GLY A 59 -12.87 16.82 0.71
N TYR A 60 -11.94 16.29 1.50
CA TYR A 60 -12.18 15.05 2.25
C TYR A 60 -13.22 15.30 3.35
N LYS A 61 -14.01 14.27 3.64
CA LYS A 61 -15.04 14.29 4.67
C LYS A 61 -14.74 13.23 5.72
N LYS A 62 -14.87 13.59 7.00
CA LYS A 62 -14.74 12.66 8.12
C LYS A 62 -15.80 11.57 8.00
N ILE A 63 -15.40 10.32 8.07
CA ILE A 63 -16.29 9.18 8.21
C ILE A 63 -16.76 9.14 9.67
N PRO A 64 -18.08 9.19 9.95
CA PRO A 64 -18.57 9.10 11.31
C PRO A 64 -18.20 7.78 11.97
N GLY A 65 -17.72 7.82 13.21
CA GLY A 65 -17.36 6.64 13.99
C GLY A 65 -16.37 6.96 15.12
N PRO A 66 -16.26 6.09 16.12
CA PRO A 66 -15.25 6.23 17.16
C PRO A 66 -13.86 5.90 16.60
N CYS A 67 -12.82 6.49 17.19
CA CYS A 67 -11.44 6.16 16.86
C CYS A 67 -11.10 4.70 17.24
N THR A 68 -11.65 4.20 18.34
CA THR A 68 -11.30 2.91 18.98
C THR A 68 -11.99 1.69 18.37
N SER A 69 -12.39 1.75 17.10
CA SER A 69 -13.02 0.63 16.39
C SER A 69 -11.99 -0.39 15.89
N GLN A 70 -12.44 -1.42 15.17
CA GLN A 70 -11.60 -2.36 14.41
C GLN A 70 -10.61 -1.67 13.46
N ASN A 71 -10.95 -0.47 13.00
CA ASN A 71 -10.05 0.42 12.26
C ASN A 71 -9.71 1.61 13.14
N LEU A 72 -8.52 1.61 13.74
CA LEU A 72 -8.05 2.71 14.59
C LEU A 72 -7.84 3.99 13.78
N GLY A 73 -8.18 5.14 14.38
CA GLY A 73 -7.93 6.47 13.83
C GLY A 73 -9.17 7.21 13.32
N TYR A 74 -9.01 8.51 13.10
CA TYR A 74 -10.02 9.36 12.50
C TYR A 74 -9.90 9.33 10.99
N ARG A 75 -10.94 8.81 10.35
CA ARG A 75 -10.88 8.45 8.93
C ARG A 75 -11.57 9.48 8.07
N TYR A 76 -10.94 9.81 6.96
CA TYR A 76 -11.38 10.85 6.03
C TYR A 76 -11.33 10.34 4.60
N VAL A 77 -12.42 10.54 3.87
CA VAL A 77 -12.59 10.02 2.52
C VAL A 77 -13.10 11.12 1.59
N LYS A 78 -12.65 11.14 0.34
CA LYS A 78 -13.27 11.97 -0.69
C LYS A 78 -14.55 11.27 -1.18
N PRO A 79 -15.67 11.99 -1.37
CA PRO A 79 -16.87 11.38 -1.91
C PRO A 79 -16.60 10.61 -3.22
N GLY A 80 -16.96 9.32 -3.25
CA GLY A 80 -16.76 8.45 -4.42
C GLY A 80 -15.36 7.86 -4.60
N GLU A 81 -14.38 8.22 -3.76
CA GLU A 81 -13.00 7.73 -3.86
C GLU A 81 -12.70 6.76 -2.71
N TYR A 82 -12.73 5.45 -3.01
CA TYR A 82 -12.49 4.40 -2.01
C TYR A 82 -11.04 3.87 -1.99
N ALA A 83 -10.22 4.23 -2.99
CA ALA A 83 -8.85 3.75 -3.04
C ALA A 83 -7.97 4.37 -1.95
N THR A 84 -8.28 5.59 -1.51
CA THR A 84 -7.51 6.32 -0.48
C THR A 84 -8.41 6.92 0.59
N ILE A 85 -8.45 6.27 1.74
CA ILE A 85 -9.05 6.77 2.98
C ILE A 85 -7.90 7.14 3.91
N LEU A 86 -7.84 8.41 4.29
CA LEU A 86 -6.79 8.93 5.16
C LEU A 86 -7.14 8.61 6.61
N VAL A 87 -6.18 8.13 7.37
CA VAL A 87 -6.35 7.81 8.79
C VAL A 87 -5.48 8.78 9.59
N PHE A 88 -6.09 9.61 10.43
CA PHE A 88 -5.40 10.56 11.30
C PHE A 88 -5.40 10.08 12.76
N ASP A 89 -4.37 10.48 13.50
CA ASP A 89 -4.36 10.35 14.97
C ASP A 89 -5.27 11.37 15.65
N GLU A 90 -5.38 11.29 16.98
CA GLU A 90 -6.25 12.13 17.79
C GLU A 90 -5.97 13.64 17.61
N ASN A 91 -4.72 14.00 17.29
CA ASN A 91 -4.29 15.38 17.08
C ASN A 91 -4.38 15.83 15.61
N GLY A 92 -4.87 14.96 14.72
CA GLY A 92 -5.11 15.28 13.32
C GLY A 92 -3.90 15.10 12.39
N TYR A 93 -2.85 14.39 12.80
CA TYR A 93 -1.70 14.07 11.94
C TYR A 93 -1.81 12.68 11.32
N ILE A 94 -1.32 12.50 10.08
CA ILE A 94 -1.51 11.26 9.31
C ILE A 94 -0.92 10.02 10.01
N ALA A 95 -1.77 9.13 10.49
CA ALA A 95 -1.38 7.93 11.21
C ALA A 95 -1.44 6.67 10.34
N GLY A 96 -2.08 6.74 9.17
CA GLY A 96 -2.20 5.60 8.27
C GLY A 96 -2.95 5.91 6.97
N LEU A 97 -3.08 4.87 6.15
CA LEU A 97 -3.84 4.86 4.91
C LEU A 97 -4.65 3.58 4.82
N GLN A 98 -5.90 3.71 4.42
CA GLN A 98 -6.81 2.61 4.21
C GLN A 98 -7.31 2.62 2.77
N THR A 99 -7.49 1.43 2.20
CA THR A 99 -8.14 1.23 0.90
C THR A 99 -9.39 0.40 1.14
N ALA A 100 -10.50 0.81 0.53
CA ALA A 100 -11.79 0.12 0.64
C ALA A 100 -12.25 -0.46 -0.69
N PHE A 101 -12.83 -1.65 -0.63
CA PHE A 101 -13.42 -2.39 -1.73
C PHE A 101 -14.92 -2.54 -1.44
N PRO A 102 -15.78 -1.73 -2.09
CA PRO A 102 -17.23 -1.88 -1.96
C PRO A 102 -17.67 -3.30 -2.29
N MET A 103 -18.39 -3.95 -1.37
CA MET A 103 -18.82 -5.34 -1.54
C MET A 103 -19.70 -5.49 -2.79
N SER A 104 -20.49 -4.47 -3.12
CA SER A 104 -21.30 -4.40 -4.34
C SER A 104 -20.47 -4.46 -5.63
N LYS A 105 -19.24 -3.93 -5.60
CA LYS A 105 -18.30 -3.95 -6.74
C LYS A 105 -17.52 -5.25 -6.79
N VAL A 106 -17.18 -5.83 -5.64
CA VAL A 106 -16.50 -7.13 -5.54
C VAL A 106 -17.34 -8.27 -6.11
N LYS A 107 -18.62 -8.37 -5.73
CA LYS A 107 -19.53 -9.44 -6.19
C LYS A 107 -19.80 -9.45 -7.70
N LYS A 108 -19.66 -8.31 -8.38
CA LYS A 108 -19.87 -8.22 -9.83
C LYS A 108 -18.77 -8.93 -10.65
N PHE A 109 -17.56 -9.08 -10.10
CA PHE A 109 -16.42 -9.65 -10.80
C PHE A 109 -16.22 -11.15 -10.56
N SER A 110 -16.93 -11.77 -9.60
CA SER A 110 -16.86 -13.22 -9.38
C SER A 110 -17.71 -14.01 -10.38
N GLY A 111 -18.49 -13.36 -11.25
CA GLY A 111 -19.36 -14.03 -12.22
C GLY A 111 -20.40 -14.97 -11.60
N ALA A 112 -20.56 -14.90 -10.28
CA ALA A 112 -21.41 -15.79 -9.52
C ALA A 112 -22.75 -15.10 -9.27
N ASP A 113 -23.80 -15.69 -9.84
CA ASP A 113 -25.18 -15.51 -9.33
C ASP A 113 -25.32 -16.12 -7.91
N ASP A 114 -24.29 -16.83 -7.44
CA ASP A 114 -24.14 -17.37 -6.09
C ASP A 114 -23.33 -16.44 -5.18
N GLU A 115 -23.71 -16.36 -3.91
CA GLU A 115 -23.22 -15.40 -2.91
C GLU A 115 -21.71 -15.52 -2.56
N GLU A 116 -21.00 -16.50 -3.11
CA GLU A 116 -19.60 -16.78 -2.79
C GLU A 116 -18.68 -15.99 -3.74
N SER A 117 -18.10 -14.90 -3.24
CA SER A 117 -17.03 -14.21 -3.97
C SER A 117 -15.87 -15.18 -4.15
N SER A 118 -15.51 -15.50 -5.39
CA SER A 118 -14.31 -16.30 -5.72
C SER A 118 -12.99 -15.61 -5.33
N ILE A 119 -13.06 -14.42 -4.74
CA ILE A 119 -11.94 -13.60 -4.32
C ILE A 119 -11.81 -13.71 -2.79
N PRO A 120 -10.61 -14.00 -2.25
CA PRO A 120 -10.40 -14.43 -0.87
C PRO A 120 -10.55 -13.33 0.21
N PHE A 121 -11.48 -12.38 0.06
CA PHE A 121 -11.69 -11.30 1.03
C PHE A 121 -12.01 -11.82 2.43
N GLU A 122 -12.81 -12.88 2.55
CA GLU A 122 -13.23 -13.42 3.84
C GLU A 122 -12.18 -14.37 4.45
N SER A 123 -11.34 -15.00 3.61
CA SER A 123 -10.33 -15.95 4.05
C SER A 123 -8.99 -15.30 4.42
N ILE A 124 -8.70 -14.10 3.92
CA ILE A 124 -7.47 -13.36 4.19
C ILE A 124 -7.66 -12.44 5.41
N PRO A 125 -6.93 -12.64 6.52
CA PRO A 125 -7.10 -11.87 7.77
C PRO A 125 -6.80 -10.37 7.68
N MET A 126 -6.21 -9.90 6.58
CA MET A 126 -5.96 -8.46 6.38
C MET A 126 -7.20 -7.68 5.96
N PHE A 127 -8.19 -8.34 5.35
CA PHE A 127 -9.41 -7.67 4.95
C PHE A 127 -10.36 -7.52 6.14
N MET A 128 -10.70 -6.27 6.45
CA MET A 128 -11.68 -5.96 7.50
C MET A 128 -12.98 -5.51 6.89
N GLU A 129 -14.08 -6.12 7.31
CA GLU A 129 -15.40 -5.59 7.05
C GLU A 129 -15.60 -4.24 7.74
N ASP A 130 -16.23 -3.32 7.03
CA ASP A 130 -16.57 -2.01 7.56
C ASP A 130 -17.73 -1.38 6.77
N LYS A 131 -18.15 -0.19 7.19
CA LYS A 131 -19.20 0.59 6.55
C LYS A 131 -18.77 2.05 6.36
N ILE A 132 -18.84 2.51 5.11
CA ILE A 132 -18.59 3.92 4.76
C ILE A 132 -19.90 4.52 4.29
N GLY A 133 -20.50 5.36 5.14
CA GLY A 133 -21.83 5.90 4.90
C GLY A 133 -22.88 4.78 4.88
N LYS A 134 -23.42 4.46 3.70
CA LYS A 134 -24.37 3.34 3.50
C LYS A 134 -23.72 2.12 2.85
N GLU A 135 -22.50 2.23 2.33
CA GLU A 135 -21.82 1.18 1.59
C GLU A 135 -21.11 0.22 2.55
N LYS A 136 -21.32 -1.09 2.39
CA LYS A 136 -20.52 -2.12 3.05
C LYS A 136 -19.24 -2.34 2.23
N VAL A 137 -18.10 -2.38 2.90
CA VAL A 137 -16.79 -2.47 2.26
C VAL A 137 -15.93 -3.52 2.95
N TYR A 138 -15.03 -4.15 2.21
CA TYR A 138 -13.82 -4.75 2.78
C TYR A 138 -12.69 -3.72 2.74
N THR A 139 -11.80 -3.74 3.71
CA THR A 139 -10.73 -2.74 3.81
C THR A 139 -9.37 -3.34 4.09
N LEU A 140 -8.33 -2.74 3.53
CA LEU A 140 -6.94 -2.97 3.88
C LEU A 140 -6.39 -1.72 4.55
N THR A 141 -5.73 -1.86 5.69
CA THR A 141 -5.23 -0.72 6.48
C THR A 141 -3.74 -0.86 6.74
N ALA A 142 -3.01 0.23 6.47
CA ALA A 142 -1.62 0.41 6.84
C ALA A 142 -1.50 1.58 7.84
N TYR A 143 -0.80 1.36 8.95
CA TYR A 143 -0.47 2.39 9.93
C TYR A 143 0.99 2.80 9.81
N PHE A 144 1.24 4.11 9.87
CA PHE A 144 2.56 4.74 9.75
C PHE A 144 3.22 5.04 11.11
N VAL A 145 2.46 4.82 12.19
CA VAL A 145 2.90 4.96 13.58
C VAL A 145 2.38 3.76 14.38
N ASP A 146 2.82 3.60 15.62
CA ASP A 146 2.30 2.58 16.52
C ASP A 146 0.77 2.70 16.65
N PRO A 147 -0.02 1.67 16.27
CA PRO A 147 -1.47 1.71 16.39
C PRO A 147 -1.95 2.04 17.81
N GLY A 148 -1.18 1.68 18.84
CA GLY A 148 -1.49 1.94 20.24
C GLY A 148 -1.43 3.42 20.66
N THR A 149 -0.93 4.32 19.82
CA THR A 149 -0.88 5.76 20.13
C THR A 149 -1.97 6.56 19.42
N ILE A 150 -2.54 6.03 18.33
CA ILE A 150 -3.37 6.76 17.37
C ILE A 150 -4.57 7.45 18.01
N CYS A 151 -5.30 6.75 18.89
CA CYS A 151 -6.56 7.23 19.46
C CYS A 151 -6.45 7.81 20.88
N TRP A 152 -5.25 7.84 21.46
CA TRP A 152 -5.08 8.17 22.88
C TRP A 152 -4.12 9.32 23.10
N SER A 153 -2.94 9.29 22.48
CA SER A 153 -1.96 10.37 22.61
C SER A 153 -1.82 11.17 21.32
N GLY A 154 -1.87 10.50 20.17
CA GLY A 154 -1.46 11.04 18.88
C GLY A 154 0.00 11.50 18.89
N ARG A 155 0.40 12.20 17.84
CA ARG A 155 1.68 12.94 17.80
C ARG A 155 1.46 14.42 18.07
N THR A 156 2.45 15.05 18.66
CA THR A 156 2.58 16.51 18.71
C THR A 156 3.06 17.07 17.37
N GLN A 157 2.98 18.40 17.20
CA GLN A 157 3.52 19.06 16.02
C GLN A 157 5.02 18.80 15.84
N ASP A 158 5.81 18.94 16.90
CA ASP A 158 7.27 18.72 16.86
C ASP A 158 7.61 17.27 16.47
N GLU A 159 6.87 16.30 16.99
CA GLU A 159 7.02 14.89 16.61
C GLU A 159 6.66 14.68 15.14
N PHE A 160 5.55 15.25 14.65
CA PHE A 160 5.15 15.16 13.25
C PHE A 160 6.20 15.78 12.32
N GLU A 161 6.76 16.94 12.67
CA GLU A 161 7.81 17.59 11.88
C GLU A 161 9.11 16.78 11.86
N ALA A 162 9.51 16.20 12.99
CA ALA A 162 10.71 15.38 13.09
C ALA A 162 10.58 14.00 12.41
N GLN A 163 9.40 13.38 12.51
CA GLN A 163 9.14 12.02 12.04
C GLN A 163 8.57 11.99 10.61
N GLY A 164 7.99 13.09 10.15
CA GLY A 164 7.29 13.17 8.87
C GLY A 164 6.00 12.33 8.85
N THR A 165 5.79 11.60 7.76
CA THR A 165 4.62 10.75 7.55
C THR A 165 4.51 9.62 8.58
N GLY A 166 5.63 9.16 9.14
CA GLY A 166 5.60 8.12 10.17
C GLY A 166 6.97 7.56 10.55
N THR A 167 6.97 6.67 11.54
CA THR A 167 8.16 6.05 12.12
C THR A 167 8.24 4.53 11.90
N ALA A 168 7.12 3.91 11.52
CA ALA A 168 6.99 2.47 11.35
C ALA A 168 5.92 2.16 10.30
N LEU A 169 5.90 0.96 9.74
CA LEU A 169 4.79 0.48 8.91
C LEU A 169 4.20 -0.78 9.54
N TYR A 170 2.92 -0.71 9.91
CA TYR A 170 2.15 -1.83 10.41
C TYR A 170 1.01 -2.12 9.43
N LEU A 171 0.98 -3.35 8.92
CA LEU A 171 -0.10 -3.81 8.06
C LEU A 171 -1.11 -4.57 8.91
N GLN A 172 -2.34 -4.06 8.99
CA GLN A 172 -3.38 -4.70 9.80
C GLN A 172 -3.67 -6.11 9.28
N ASN A 173 -3.70 -7.08 10.18
CA ASN A 173 -3.83 -8.51 9.89
C ASN A 173 -4.71 -9.21 10.93
N GLY A 174 -5.74 -8.51 11.42
CA GLY A 174 -6.72 -8.99 12.38
C GLY A 174 -7.57 -7.85 12.94
N THR A 175 -8.57 -8.20 13.75
CA THR A 175 -9.57 -7.24 14.23
C THR A 175 -9.02 -6.26 15.27
N ASN A 176 -7.86 -6.56 15.88
CA ASN A 176 -7.19 -5.66 16.81
C ASN A 176 -5.85 -5.17 16.25
N PRO A 177 -5.78 -3.97 15.63
CA PRO A 177 -4.54 -3.44 15.05
C PRO A 177 -3.32 -3.38 15.99
N ILE A 178 -3.53 -3.26 17.30
CA ILE A 178 -2.43 -3.18 18.29
C ILE A 178 -1.72 -4.52 18.45
N LYS A 179 -2.48 -5.63 18.34
CA LYS A 179 -1.97 -6.99 18.55
C LYS A 179 -1.76 -7.72 17.23
N ASP A 180 -2.63 -7.47 16.27
CA ASP A 180 -2.80 -8.24 15.05
C ASP A 180 -2.34 -7.42 13.84
N SER A 181 -1.09 -6.94 13.89
CA SER A 181 -0.45 -6.25 12.77
C SER A 181 0.86 -6.92 12.39
N VAL A 182 1.14 -6.95 11.09
CA VAL A 182 2.45 -7.33 10.55
C VAL A 182 3.33 -6.09 10.53
N ALA A 183 4.26 -5.99 11.47
CA ALA A 183 5.27 -4.94 11.48
C ALA A 183 6.27 -5.16 10.33
N VAL A 184 6.51 -4.11 9.54
CA VAL A 184 7.45 -4.12 8.43
C VAL A 184 8.78 -3.50 8.90
N PRO A 185 9.92 -4.21 8.80
CA PRO A 185 11.21 -3.64 9.20
C PRO A 185 11.55 -2.38 8.40
N ILE A 186 11.98 -1.31 9.08
CA ILE A 186 12.38 -0.08 8.38
C ILE A 186 13.63 -0.29 7.53
N TYR A 187 14.56 -1.15 7.98
CA TYR A 187 15.81 -1.40 7.27
C TYR A 187 15.79 -2.73 6.53
N GLN A 188 16.19 -2.69 5.25
CA GLN A 188 16.21 -3.86 4.35
C GLN A 188 17.04 -5.03 4.91
N LYS A 189 18.11 -4.73 5.65
CA LYS A 189 18.99 -5.74 6.28
C LYS A 189 18.28 -6.60 7.34
N GLU A 190 17.17 -6.11 7.90
CA GLU A 190 16.41 -6.79 8.95
C GLU A 190 15.41 -7.80 8.36
N LEU A 191 15.11 -7.71 7.05
CA LEU A 191 14.14 -8.57 6.39
C LEU A 191 14.53 -10.05 6.37
N GLY A 192 15.83 -10.36 6.44
CA GLY A 192 16.35 -11.73 6.36
C GLY A 192 15.86 -12.66 7.48
N ARG A 193 15.27 -12.12 8.55
CA ARG A 193 14.68 -12.88 9.67
C ARG A 193 13.16 -12.86 9.66
N THR A 194 12.54 -12.41 8.57
CA THR A 194 11.09 -12.22 8.45
C THR A 194 10.52 -13.03 7.29
N GLY A 195 9.19 -13.03 7.13
CA GLY A 195 8.53 -13.61 5.95
C GLY A 195 8.69 -12.82 4.65
N TRP A 196 9.25 -11.61 4.68
CA TRP A 196 9.41 -10.77 3.49
C TRP A 196 10.48 -11.31 2.54
N LYS A 197 10.06 -11.82 1.40
CA LYS A 197 10.95 -12.37 0.37
C LYS A 197 11.27 -11.32 -0.67
N LYS A 198 12.55 -11.27 -1.05
CA LYS A 198 13.06 -10.34 -2.06
C LYS A 198 12.47 -10.69 -3.43
N GLY A 199 11.74 -9.74 -4.02
CA GLY A 199 11.36 -9.77 -5.42
C GLY A 199 12.49 -9.23 -6.31
N LYS A 200 12.13 -8.41 -7.27
CA LYS A 200 13.05 -7.75 -8.20
C LYS A 200 13.11 -6.25 -7.91
N CYS A 201 14.14 -5.60 -8.45
CA CYS A 201 14.31 -4.16 -8.34
C CYS A 201 13.93 -3.48 -9.65
N PHE A 202 13.07 -2.47 -9.55
CA PHE A 202 12.66 -1.64 -10.68
C PHE A 202 13.23 -0.24 -10.51
N ALA A 203 13.98 0.24 -11.52
CA ALA A 203 14.81 1.43 -11.40
C ALA A 203 14.09 2.72 -10.99
N THR A 204 12.76 2.83 -11.17
CA THR A 204 11.99 4.03 -10.78
C THR A 204 11.13 3.83 -9.53
N ILE A 205 11.14 2.63 -8.93
CA ILE A 205 10.31 2.31 -7.76
C ILE A 205 11.18 1.86 -6.58
N GLY A 206 12.07 0.90 -6.80
CA GLY A 206 12.85 0.25 -5.74
C GLY A 206 12.83 -1.26 -5.81
N THR A 207 13.38 -1.88 -4.77
CA THR A 207 13.32 -3.34 -4.60
C THR A 207 12.01 -3.71 -3.93
N HIS A 208 11.17 -4.46 -4.64
CA HIS A 208 9.94 -5.00 -4.09
C HIS A 208 10.21 -6.22 -3.20
N TYR A 209 9.46 -6.33 -2.13
CA TYR A 209 9.43 -7.50 -1.24
C TYR A 209 7.99 -7.96 -1.04
N PHE A 210 7.77 -9.28 -1.10
CA PHE A 210 6.47 -9.91 -0.99
C PHE A 210 6.47 -10.90 0.18
N TYR A 211 5.42 -10.88 1.00
CA TYR A 211 5.38 -11.66 2.23
C TYR A 211 5.04 -13.13 1.96
N ASN A 212 5.88 -14.04 2.47
CA ASN A 212 5.70 -15.50 2.45
C ASN A 212 5.40 -16.16 1.08
N VAL A 213 5.72 -15.47 -0.01
CA VAL A 213 5.38 -15.89 -1.38
C VAL A 213 6.08 -17.20 -1.80
N ARG A 214 5.36 -18.09 -2.51
CA ARG A 214 5.88 -19.35 -3.08
C ARG A 214 5.21 -19.60 -4.43
N SER A 215 5.88 -20.27 -5.36
CA SER A 215 5.32 -20.53 -6.70
C SER A 215 3.99 -21.30 -6.64
N ASN A 216 3.89 -22.30 -5.77
CA ASN A 216 2.75 -23.21 -5.63
C ASN A 216 1.89 -22.92 -4.37
N MET A 217 1.76 -21.65 -3.97
CA MET A 217 0.89 -21.29 -2.85
C MET A 217 -0.59 -21.25 -3.25
N ASP A 218 -1.46 -21.51 -2.29
CA ASP A 218 -2.89 -21.21 -2.38
C ASP A 218 -3.10 -19.68 -2.34
N CYS A 219 -3.96 -19.17 -3.21
CA CYS A 219 -4.30 -17.76 -3.31
C CYS A 219 -5.10 -17.25 -2.10
N ASN A 220 -5.76 -18.13 -1.35
CA ASN A 220 -6.34 -17.80 -0.04
C ASN A 220 -5.28 -17.40 1.00
N ASN A 221 -4.01 -17.78 0.78
CA ASN A 221 -2.89 -17.42 1.63
C ASN A 221 -2.03 -16.29 1.03
N PHE A 222 -2.49 -15.66 -0.07
CA PHE A 222 -1.75 -14.57 -0.69
C PHE A 222 -1.86 -13.31 0.15
N PHE A 223 -0.72 -12.80 0.61
CA PHE A 223 -0.67 -11.60 1.44
C PHE A 223 -0.86 -10.36 0.53
N PRO A 224 -1.95 -9.58 0.69
CA PRO A 224 -2.37 -8.57 -0.29
C PRO A 224 -1.55 -7.26 -0.25
N ALA A 225 -0.26 -7.34 0.08
CA ALA A 225 0.62 -6.20 0.17
C ALA A 225 2.06 -6.53 -0.23
N PHE A 226 2.75 -5.52 -0.73
CA PHE A 226 4.19 -5.55 -0.98
C PHE A 226 4.87 -4.32 -0.35
N THR A 227 6.18 -4.41 -0.17
CA THR A 227 7.00 -3.34 0.41
C THR A 227 8.11 -2.95 -0.56
N VAL A 228 8.54 -1.69 -0.51
CA VAL A 228 9.51 -1.14 -1.46
C VAL A 228 10.67 -0.50 -0.70
N TYR A 229 11.88 -1.02 -0.94
CA TYR A 229 13.11 -0.52 -0.33
C TYR A 229 13.99 0.18 -1.35
N ASN A 230 14.53 1.33 -0.94
CA ASN A 230 15.51 2.10 -1.67
C ASN A 230 16.69 2.41 -0.76
N ARG A 231 17.91 2.17 -1.25
CA ARG A 231 19.16 2.40 -0.51
C ARG A 231 19.15 1.79 0.91
N GLY A 232 18.58 0.59 1.05
CA GLY A 232 18.56 -0.12 2.33
C GLY A 232 17.44 0.28 3.30
N LYS A 233 16.53 1.20 2.93
CA LYS A 233 15.44 1.67 3.79
C LYS A 233 14.08 1.54 3.10
N LEU A 234 13.03 1.25 3.89
CA LEU A 234 11.65 1.25 3.45
C LEU A 234 11.27 2.66 2.99
N THR A 235 10.75 2.79 1.77
CA THR A 235 10.36 4.08 1.17
C THR A 235 8.94 4.09 0.64
N GLY A 236 8.31 2.92 0.58
CA GLY A 236 6.95 2.75 0.10
C GLY A 236 6.45 1.36 0.37
N PHE A 237 5.16 1.18 0.12
CA PHE A 237 4.49 -0.11 0.12
C PHE A 237 3.43 -0.07 -0.97
N GLY A 238 2.66 -1.13 -1.11
CA GLY A 238 1.47 -1.09 -1.92
C GLY A 238 0.57 -2.26 -1.65
N TRP A 239 -0.65 -2.14 -2.16
CA TRP A 239 -1.62 -3.22 -2.17
C TRP A 239 -1.48 -4.01 -3.46
N ILE A 240 -1.69 -5.32 -3.38
CA ILE A 240 -1.81 -6.19 -4.54
C ILE A 240 -2.90 -7.21 -4.24
N VAL A 241 -4.01 -7.12 -4.96
CA VAL A 241 -5.23 -7.89 -4.70
C VAL A 241 -5.63 -8.61 -5.98
N ILE A 242 -6.13 -9.83 -5.82
CA ILE A 242 -6.71 -10.60 -6.92
C ILE A 242 -8.10 -10.06 -7.22
N GLY A 243 -8.38 -9.82 -8.49
CA GLY A 243 -9.57 -9.12 -8.97
C GLY A 243 -9.22 -7.79 -9.62
N ARG A 244 -9.92 -7.47 -10.71
CA ARG A 244 -9.83 -6.19 -11.40
C ARG A 244 -10.87 -5.20 -10.86
N TYR A 245 -10.41 -4.13 -10.23
CA TYR A 245 -11.27 -3.09 -9.65
C TYR A 245 -11.04 -1.73 -10.31
N ASP A 246 -11.88 -1.40 -11.30
CA ASP A 246 -11.78 -0.15 -12.05
C ASP A 246 -12.62 1.00 -11.46
N PHE A 247 -12.95 0.96 -10.16
CA PHE A 247 -13.76 2.02 -9.53
C PHE A 247 -12.94 3.24 -9.05
N SER A 248 -11.62 3.21 -9.25
CA SER A 248 -10.71 4.34 -8.98
C SER A 248 -9.55 4.30 -9.96
N ASP A 249 -9.20 5.46 -10.53
CA ASP A 249 -8.07 5.61 -11.46
C ASP A 249 -6.70 5.48 -10.75
N ARG A 250 -6.69 5.35 -9.42
CA ARG A 250 -5.48 5.09 -8.62
C ARG A 250 -5.00 3.65 -8.71
N PHE A 251 -5.89 2.76 -9.15
CA PHE A 251 -5.59 1.36 -9.27
C PHE A 251 -4.85 1.06 -10.57
N GLU A 252 -3.83 0.23 -10.42
CA GLU A 252 -3.02 -0.30 -11.49
C GLU A 252 -3.48 -1.74 -11.76
N HIS A 253 -3.52 -2.14 -13.03
CA HIS A 253 -3.93 -3.50 -13.42
C HIS A 253 -2.80 -4.21 -14.17
N PRO A 254 -1.74 -4.66 -13.46
CA PRO A 254 -0.56 -5.24 -14.08
C PRO A 254 -0.87 -6.61 -14.71
N MET A 255 -0.36 -6.81 -15.93
CA MET A 255 -0.39 -8.12 -16.59
C MET A 255 0.74 -9.02 -16.08
N LYS A 256 0.68 -10.32 -16.42
CA LYS A 256 1.63 -11.35 -16.00
C LYS A 256 3.10 -10.97 -16.20
N ASP A 257 3.46 -10.41 -17.36
CA ASP A 257 4.86 -10.05 -17.65
C ASP A 257 5.35 -8.89 -16.77
N THR A 258 4.46 -7.94 -16.49
CA THR A 258 4.70 -6.85 -15.54
C THR A 258 4.93 -7.40 -14.13
N LEU A 259 4.06 -8.29 -13.65
CA LEU A 259 4.22 -8.92 -12.32
C LEU A 259 5.49 -9.78 -12.24
N ASN A 260 5.83 -10.51 -13.29
CA ASN A 260 7.08 -11.27 -13.36
C ASN A 260 8.33 -10.37 -13.31
N SER A 261 8.20 -9.09 -13.64
CA SER A 261 9.28 -8.11 -13.53
C SER A 261 9.47 -7.57 -12.10
N PHE A 262 8.50 -7.80 -11.20
CA PHE A 262 8.56 -7.38 -9.79
C PHE A 262 8.68 -8.55 -8.81
N MET A 263 8.00 -9.67 -9.05
CA MET A 263 7.92 -10.81 -8.13
C MET A 263 9.01 -11.85 -8.41
N ASN A 264 9.49 -12.50 -7.35
CA ASN A 264 10.39 -13.64 -7.45
C ASN A 264 10.27 -14.55 -6.20
N PRO A 265 9.63 -15.74 -6.31
CA PRO A 265 8.90 -16.22 -7.48
C PRO A 265 7.57 -15.46 -7.70
N LEU A 266 7.03 -15.54 -8.92
CA LEU A 266 5.64 -15.20 -9.21
C LEU A 266 4.76 -16.45 -8.92
N PRO A 267 3.82 -16.40 -7.96
CA PRO A 267 2.88 -17.51 -7.72
C PRO A 267 2.06 -17.85 -8.96
N PHE A 268 1.80 -19.14 -9.19
CA PHE A 268 0.94 -19.59 -10.28
C PHE A 268 -0.46 -19.02 -10.16
N CYS A 269 -1.03 -19.05 -8.96
CA CYS A 269 -2.38 -18.56 -8.74
C CYS A 269 -2.51 -17.04 -9.03
N VAL A 270 -1.49 -16.24 -8.69
CA VAL A 270 -1.44 -14.80 -9.07
C VAL A 270 -1.25 -14.63 -10.59
N ALA A 271 -0.37 -15.42 -11.20
CA ALA A 271 -0.12 -15.36 -12.63
C ALA A 271 -1.38 -15.70 -13.46
N ASP A 272 -2.12 -16.72 -13.04
CA ASP A 272 -3.31 -17.21 -13.71
C ASP A 272 -4.48 -16.24 -13.56
N SER A 273 -4.58 -15.56 -12.40
CA SER A 273 -5.57 -14.50 -12.19
C SER A 273 -5.37 -13.25 -13.04
N THR A 274 -4.24 -13.03 -13.72
CA THR A 274 -3.99 -11.76 -14.44
C THR A 274 -4.95 -11.47 -15.60
N ARG A 275 -5.59 -12.51 -16.17
CA ARG A 275 -6.60 -12.35 -17.24
C ARG A 275 -8.00 -12.31 -16.68
N ASP A 276 -8.28 -13.20 -15.74
CA ASP A 276 -9.59 -13.36 -15.11
C ASP A 276 -9.35 -13.94 -13.70
N PRO A 277 -9.76 -13.27 -12.60
CA PRO A 277 -10.54 -12.03 -12.54
C PRO A 277 -9.74 -10.73 -12.73
N GLY A 278 -8.44 -10.82 -13.03
CA GLY A 278 -7.48 -9.72 -13.09
C GLY A 278 -6.71 -9.51 -11.79
N ILE A 279 -5.83 -8.51 -11.77
CA ILE A 279 -5.08 -8.07 -10.57
C ILE A 279 -5.28 -6.56 -10.41
N THR A 280 -5.42 -6.11 -9.18
CA THR A 280 -5.44 -4.70 -8.78
C THR A 280 -4.26 -4.42 -7.87
N SER A 281 -3.43 -3.44 -8.20
CA SER A 281 -2.39 -2.93 -7.32
C SER A 281 -2.50 -1.43 -7.11
N MET A 282 -1.90 -0.94 -6.03
CA MET A 282 -1.73 0.50 -5.81
C MET A 282 -0.45 0.73 -5.04
N HIS A 283 0.48 1.48 -5.64
CA HIS A 283 1.68 1.89 -4.94
C HIS A 283 1.42 3.10 -4.03
N VAL A 284 2.10 3.11 -2.88
CA VAL A 284 2.11 4.19 -1.89
C VAL A 284 3.57 4.54 -1.59
N TYR A 285 3.92 5.81 -1.81
CA TYR A 285 5.27 6.35 -1.66
C TYR A 285 5.30 7.30 -0.48
N MET A 286 6.34 7.17 0.36
CA MET A 286 6.52 8.02 1.54
C MET A 286 7.75 8.93 1.41
N ASN A 287 8.61 8.69 0.42
CA ASN A 287 9.83 9.47 0.20
C ASN A 287 9.60 10.71 -0.69
N THR A 288 10.43 11.73 -0.51
CA THR A 288 10.33 13.03 -1.22
C THR A 288 10.37 12.88 -2.74
N LYS A 289 11.20 11.95 -3.24
CA LYS A 289 11.32 11.61 -4.66
C LYS A 289 11.06 10.12 -4.86
N ALA A 290 9.86 9.78 -5.31
CA ALA A 290 9.46 8.40 -5.55
C ALA A 290 10.39 7.66 -6.53
N TRP A 291 11.06 8.39 -7.42
CA TRP A 291 11.98 7.89 -8.45
C TRP A 291 13.47 7.97 -8.09
N ASN A 292 13.85 8.39 -6.88
CA ASN A 292 15.27 8.54 -6.50
C ASN A 292 15.82 7.24 -5.90
N VAL A 293 15.87 6.23 -6.75
CA VAL A 293 16.21 4.82 -6.46
C VAL A 293 17.72 4.56 -6.51
N LEU A 294 18.46 5.43 -7.21
CA LEU A 294 19.92 5.39 -7.39
C LEU A 294 20.58 6.49 -6.59
#